data_AF-A0A8E6U047-F1
#
_entry.id   AF-A0A8E6U047-F1
#
_cell.length_a   1.000
_cell.length_b   1.000
_cell.length_c   1.000
_cell.angle_alpha   90.00
_cell.angle_beta   90.00
_cell.angle_gamma   90.00
#
_symmetry.space_group_name_H-M   'P 1'
#
loop_
_entity.id
_entity.type
_entity.pdbx_description
1 polymer ?
#
loop_
_entity_poly.entity_id
_entity_poly.type
_entity_poly.pdbx_seq_one_letter_code
_entity_poly.pdbx_strand_id
1 'polypeptide(L)'
;MANKKFTYSISGTKVTPNINTIDFFDKEYQEPDIAPIDIYNKKKDIHIKLLGEPSESSEWKLLVNLVMLGFVSLVESYCRCIIRRILITDKQARSCSYKNNVSYAAAVYHSKDILPEALLEDASFISEANILETIKTFTGLKIDRQKAASVISALQKYDQICQLRHCIVHRSGLFGTKNAIKLGLEKHHLFLEKPIIISYEAIQSIASVCDNVVKELNDELFNLLLDGIAEQYDWTGDLRKDKKMFSPYFEIFYSSIANPNKTEELKKCYHAFCQHFGFK
;
A
#
# COMPACT_ATOMS: atom_id res chain seq x y z
N MET A 1 47.90 -24.22 -34.00
CA MET A 1 48.37 -23.01 -33.30
C MET A 1 47.28 -22.61 -32.31
N ALA A 2 47.56 -22.61 -31.00
CA ALA A 2 46.58 -22.19 -30.00
C ALA A 2 46.40 -20.67 -30.06
N ASN A 3 45.16 -20.21 -30.23
CA ASN A 3 44.80 -18.80 -30.31
C ASN A 3 45.15 -18.10 -28.98
N LYS A 4 46.21 -17.28 -28.95
CA LYS A 4 46.57 -16.49 -27.76
C LYS A 4 45.69 -15.24 -27.70
N LYS A 5 44.78 -15.19 -26.72
CA LYS A 5 43.89 -14.05 -26.46
C LYS A 5 44.62 -13.00 -25.63
N PHE A 6 44.62 -11.74 -26.07
CA PHE A 6 45.15 -10.61 -25.30
C PHE A 6 44.25 -10.31 -24.09
N THR A 7 44.84 -10.11 -22.92
CA THR A 7 44.15 -9.79 -21.66
C THR A 7 44.88 -8.68 -20.92
N TYR A 8 44.16 -7.64 -20.50
CA TYR A 8 44.66 -6.53 -19.68
C TYR A 8 43.59 -6.09 -18.66
N SER A 9 43.96 -5.89 -17.39
CA SER A 9 43.02 -5.50 -16.34
C SER A 9 43.06 -3.98 -16.10
N ILE A 10 42.29 -3.24 -16.90
CA ILE A 10 42.21 -1.77 -16.79
C ILE A 10 41.44 -1.28 -15.55
N SER A 11 40.55 -2.10 -14.99
CA SER A 11 39.66 -1.73 -13.87
C SER A 11 40.20 -2.14 -12.50
N GLY A 12 41.49 -2.46 -12.38
CA GLY A 12 42.10 -2.90 -11.13
C GLY A 12 41.75 -4.33 -10.72
N THR A 13 42.05 -4.65 -9.45
CA THR A 13 41.80 -5.96 -8.84
C THR A 13 40.30 -6.15 -8.60
N LYS A 14 39.78 -7.32 -8.95
CA LYS A 14 38.37 -7.68 -8.78
C LYS A 14 38.26 -8.66 -7.62
N VAL A 15 37.44 -8.32 -6.63
CA VAL A 15 37.06 -9.21 -5.54
C VAL A 15 35.54 -9.41 -5.63
N THR A 16 35.10 -10.66 -5.62
CA THR A 16 33.67 -11.00 -5.56
C THR A 16 33.36 -11.46 -4.14
N PRO A 17 32.70 -10.62 -3.30
CA PRO A 17 32.32 -11.05 -1.97
C PRO A 17 31.26 -12.15 -2.07
N ASN A 18 31.29 -13.09 -1.12
CA ASN A 18 30.18 -14.03 -0.94
C ASN A 18 29.05 -13.32 -0.18
N ILE A 19 27.84 -13.37 -0.71
CA ILE A 19 26.66 -12.76 -0.09
C ILE A 19 25.72 -13.89 0.33
N ASN A 20 25.51 -14.04 1.63
CA ASN A 20 24.47 -14.93 2.18
C ASN A 20 23.22 -14.11 2.48
N THR A 21 22.19 -14.25 1.66
CA THR A 21 20.96 -13.46 1.80
C THR A 21 20.06 -13.92 2.95
N ILE A 22 20.32 -15.10 3.54
CA ILE A 22 19.52 -15.62 4.66
C ILE A 22 19.56 -14.64 5.84
N ASP A 23 20.71 -14.03 6.08
CA ASP A 23 20.96 -13.15 7.23
C ASP A 23 20.30 -11.75 7.10
N PHE A 24 19.65 -11.46 5.96
CA PHE A 24 18.98 -10.17 5.72
C PHE A 24 17.51 -10.16 6.15
N PHE A 25 16.95 -11.31 6.50
CA PHE A 25 15.54 -11.46 6.86
C PHE A 25 15.37 -11.73 8.35
N ASP A 26 14.48 -10.98 9.00
CA ASP A 26 14.14 -11.19 10.41
C ASP A 26 13.13 -12.35 10.54
N LYS A 27 13.64 -13.52 10.94
CA LYS A 27 12.83 -14.72 11.16
C LYS A 27 11.86 -14.58 12.34
N GLU A 28 12.17 -13.72 13.31
CA GLU A 28 11.37 -13.54 14.52
C GLU A 28 10.28 -12.47 14.33
N TYR A 29 10.26 -11.80 13.18
CA TYR A 29 9.25 -10.80 12.86
C TYR A 29 7.85 -11.42 12.84
N GLN A 30 6.94 -10.81 13.61
CA GLN A 30 5.51 -11.05 13.53
C GLN A 30 4.82 -9.75 13.14
N GLU A 31 3.88 -9.82 12.20
CA GLU A 31 3.08 -8.65 11.88
C GLU A 31 2.26 -8.24 13.11
N PRO A 32 2.28 -6.95 13.51
CA PRO A 32 1.49 -6.46 14.62
C PRO A 32 -0.02 -6.73 14.46
N ASP A 33 -0.65 -7.25 15.52
CA ASP A 33 -2.10 -7.44 15.61
C ASP A 33 -2.85 -6.12 15.91
N ILE A 34 -2.70 -5.15 15.01
CA ILE A 34 -3.39 -3.85 14.99
C ILE A 34 -3.86 -3.57 13.57
N ALA A 35 -4.84 -2.68 13.36
CA ALA A 35 -5.38 -2.39 12.04
C ALA A 35 -4.29 -1.99 11.01
N PRO A 36 -4.44 -2.31 9.70
CA PRO A 36 -3.47 -1.97 8.67
C PRO A 36 -3.18 -0.47 8.58
N ILE A 37 -4.18 0.39 8.82
CA ILE A 37 -4.00 1.85 8.85
C ILE A 37 -3.06 2.29 9.98
N ASP A 38 -3.08 1.61 11.13
CA ASP A 38 -2.18 1.90 12.25
C ASP A 38 -0.77 1.38 12.00
N ILE A 39 -0.61 0.24 11.32
CA ILE A 39 0.70 -0.23 10.83
C ILE A 39 1.29 0.80 9.86
N TYR A 40 0.49 1.29 8.92
CA TYR A 40 0.88 2.34 7.98
C TYR A 40 1.33 3.60 8.72
N ASN A 41 0.53 4.11 9.67
CA ASN A 41 0.86 5.32 10.39
C ASN A 41 2.16 5.20 11.20
N LYS A 42 2.36 4.09 11.92
CA LYS A 42 3.61 3.84 12.66
C LYS A 42 4.83 3.88 11.74
N LYS A 43 4.75 3.23 10.57
CA LYS A 43 5.85 3.22 9.61
C LYS A 43 6.04 4.58 8.93
N LYS A 44 4.97 5.30 8.63
CA LYS A 44 5.02 6.67 8.08
C LYS A 44 5.76 7.60 9.03
N ASP A 45 5.48 7.55 10.32
CA ASP A 45 6.16 8.37 11.34
C ASP A 45 7.66 8.08 11.40
N ILE A 46 8.07 6.82 11.23
CA ILE A 46 9.49 6.44 11.14
C ILE A 46 10.15 7.09 9.91
N HIS A 47 9.48 7.06 8.75
CA HIS A 47 10.00 7.66 7.52
C HIS A 47 10.10 9.19 7.63
N ILE A 48 9.13 9.84 8.27
CA ILE A 48 9.18 11.29 8.52
C ILE A 48 10.34 11.62 9.45
N LYS A 49 10.52 10.85 10.54
CA LYS A 49 11.66 11.04 11.47
C LYS A 49 13.00 10.83 10.78
N LEU A 50 13.08 9.89 9.84
CA LEU A 50 14.31 9.61 9.09
C LEU A 50 14.79 10.82 8.27
N LEU A 51 13.89 11.69 7.79
CA LEU A 51 14.28 12.88 7.01
C LEU A 51 15.18 13.85 7.79
N GLY A 52 15.10 13.85 9.13
CA GLY A 52 15.90 14.74 9.97
C GLY A 52 15.69 16.22 9.65
N GLU A 53 16.72 17.02 9.91
CA GLU A 53 16.72 18.46 9.57
C GLU A 53 16.97 18.65 8.06
N PRO A 54 16.20 19.54 7.39
CA PRO A 54 16.43 19.86 5.99
C PRO A 54 17.84 20.37 5.71
N SER A 55 18.44 19.92 4.61
CA SER A 55 19.79 20.33 4.19
C SER A 55 19.93 20.34 2.66
N GLU A 56 20.83 21.15 2.14
CA GLU A 56 21.13 21.20 0.70
C GLU A 56 22.16 20.15 0.24
N SER A 57 22.63 19.29 1.15
CA SER A 57 23.63 18.26 0.84
C SER A 57 23.11 17.22 -0.15
N SER A 58 24.04 16.62 -0.90
CA SER A 58 23.75 15.52 -1.84
C SER A 58 23.16 14.30 -1.13
N GLU A 59 23.63 14.03 0.08
CA GLU A 59 23.22 12.93 0.94
C GLU A 59 21.79 13.12 1.40
N TRP A 60 21.42 14.33 1.80
CA TRP A 60 20.05 14.65 2.18
C TRP A 60 19.10 14.56 0.98
N LYS A 61 19.50 15.08 -0.18
CA LYS A 61 18.73 14.94 -1.43
C LYS A 61 18.52 13.48 -1.83
N LEU A 62 19.53 12.63 -1.67
CA LEU A 62 19.40 11.18 -1.88
C LEU A 62 18.48 10.54 -0.84
N LEU A 63 18.58 10.95 0.42
CA LEU A 63 17.72 10.47 1.50
C LEU A 63 16.25 10.79 1.23
N VAL A 64 15.93 12.00 0.77
CA VAL A 64 14.56 12.39 0.39
C VAL A 64 14.02 11.46 -0.71
N ASN A 65 14.84 11.13 -1.71
CA ASN A 65 14.46 10.19 -2.76
C ASN A 65 14.14 8.81 -2.17
N LEU A 66 14.96 8.30 -1.26
CA LEU A 66 14.74 7.00 -0.60
C LEU A 66 13.51 7.01 0.31
N VAL A 67 13.28 8.09 1.05
CA VAL A 67 12.09 8.25 1.90
C VAL A 67 10.82 8.32 1.04
N MET A 68 10.86 8.98 -0.11
CA MET A 68 9.74 9.00 -1.05
C MET A 68 9.40 7.59 -1.54
N LEU A 69 10.41 6.80 -1.92
CA LEU A 69 10.21 5.38 -2.26
C LEU A 69 9.57 4.61 -1.09
N GLY A 70 10.00 4.92 0.13
CA GLY A 70 9.42 4.42 1.36
C GLY A 70 7.91 4.69 1.45
N PHE A 71 7.46 5.94 1.26
CA PHE A 71 6.03 6.27 1.30
C PHE A 71 5.20 5.49 0.27
N VAL A 72 5.69 5.34 -0.96
CA VAL A 72 5.02 4.51 -1.98
C VAL A 72 4.96 3.05 -1.55
N SER A 73 6.05 2.52 -0.98
CA SER A 73 6.08 1.16 -0.43
C SER A 73 5.12 0.97 0.74
N LEU A 74 4.84 2.01 1.53
CA LEU A 74 3.87 1.95 2.63
C LEU A 74 2.43 1.88 2.14
N VAL A 75 2.08 2.62 1.07
CA VAL A 75 0.75 2.52 0.44
C VAL A 75 0.53 1.11 -0.12
N GLU A 76 1.53 0.56 -0.81
CA GLU A 76 1.49 -0.82 -1.30
C GLU A 76 1.33 -1.84 -0.15
N SER A 77 2.13 -1.69 0.92
CA SER A 77 2.03 -2.56 2.10
C SER A 77 0.66 -2.50 2.77
N TYR A 78 0.07 -1.29 2.84
CA TYR A 78 -1.29 -1.12 3.34
C TYR A 78 -2.31 -1.86 2.47
N CYS A 79 -2.25 -1.70 1.15
CA CYS A 79 -3.18 -2.35 0.22
C CYS A 79 -3.08 -3.89 0.30
N ARG A 80 -1.86 -4.44 0.41
CA ARG A 80 -1.65 -5.87 0.61
C ARG A 80 -2.26 -6.37 1.92
N CYS A 81 -1.93 -5.70 3.02
CA CYS A 81 -2.39 -6.07 4.35
C CYS A 81 -3.92 -5.97 4.47
N ILE A 82 -4.54 -4.89 3.96
CA ILE A 82 -6.00 -4.71 4.04
C ILE A 82 -6.74 -5.77 3.21
N ILE A 83 -6.29 -6.06 1.99
CA ILE A 83 -6.90 -7.10 1.16
C ILE A 83 -6.78 -8.46 1.85
N ARG A 84 -5.59 -8.82 2.38
CA ARG A 84 -5.38 -10.07 3.11
C ARG A 84 -6.36 -10.21 4.28
N ARG A 85 -6.50 -9.16 5.10
CA ARG A 85 -7.40 -9.19 6.27
C ARG A 85 -8.86 -9.28 5.88
N ILE A 86 -9.28 -8.63 4.80
CA ILE A 86 -10.63 -8.79 4.24
C ILE A 86 -10.86 -10.25 3.83
N LEU A 87 -9.92 -10.89 3.13
CA LEU A 87 -10.07 -12.29 2.68
C LEU A 87 -10.10 -13.30 3.84
N ILE A 88 -9.44 -13.00 4.96
CA ILE A 88 -9.48 -13.85 6.15
C ILE A 88 -10.85 -13.74 6.83
N THR A 89 -11.36 -12.51 6.98
CA THR A 89 -12.55 -12.21 7.76
C THR A 89 -13.86 -12.41 6.99
N ASP A 90 -13.92 -11.94 5.75
CA ASP A 90 -15.15 -11.95 4.96
C ASP A 90 -15.22 -13.14 3.99
N LYS A 91 -16.26 -13.97 4.15
CA LYS A 91 -16.43 -15.18 3.35
C LYS A 91 -16.77 -14.88 1.89
N GLN A 92 -17.55 -13.84 1.64
CA GLN A 92 -17.97 -13.47 0.29
C GLN A 92 -16.78 -12.95 -0.50
N ALA A 93 -16.01 -12.03 0.06
CA ALA A 93 -14.77 -11.52 -0.51
C ALA A 93 -13.78 -12.66 -0.77
N ARG A 94 -13.61 -13.58 0.20
CA ARG A 94 -12.75 -14.75 0.00
C ARG A 94 -13.19 -15.61 -1.19
N SER A 95 -14.50 -15.78 -1.39
CA SER A 95 -15.01 -16.58 -2.50
C SER A 95 -14.69 -15.98 -3.87
N CYS A 96 -14.61 -14.64 -3.98
CA CYS A 96 -14.20 -13.96 -5.20
C CYS A 96 -12.74 -14.31 -5.61
N SER A 97 -11.91 -14.66 -4.63
CA SER A 97 -10.50 -15.01 -4.83
C SER A 97 -10.23 -16.46 -5.23
N TYR A 98 -11.19 -17.38 -5.12
CA TYR A 98 -10.92 -18.83 -5.30
C TYR A 98 -10.40 -19.23 -6.68
N LYS A 99 -10.67 -18.43 -7.72
CA LYS A 99 -10.19 -18.67 -9.08
C LYS A 99 -8.75 -18.20 -9.31
N ASN A 100 -8.17 -17.45 -8.37
CA ASN A 100 -6.83 -16.92 -8.50
C ASN A 100 -5.81 -17.95 -8.04
N ASN A 101 -4.67 -17.97 -8.72
CA ASN A 101 -3.63 -18.96 -8.47
C ASN A 101 -2.67 -18.48 -7.38
N VAL A 102 -2.13 -19.44 -6.64
CA VAL A 102 -0.93 -19.27 -5.80
C VAL A 102 0.15 -20.19 -6.32
N SER A 103 1.42 -19.87 -6.07
CA SER A 103 2.50 -20.81 -6.36
C SER A 103 2.36 -22.08 -5.52
N TYR A 104 2.81 -23.23 -6.05
CA TYR A 104 2.82 -24.47 -5.27
C TYR A 104 3.71 -24.35 -4.03
N ALA A 105 4.79 -23.56 -4.11
CA ALA A 105 5.65 -23.27 -2.96
C ALA A 105 4.88 -22.56 -1.84
N ALA A 106 4.07 -21.54 -2.16
CA ALA A 106 3.22 -20.88 -1.19
C ALA A 106 2.21 -21.85 -0.57
N ALA A 107 1.59 -22.73 -1.36
CA ALA A 107 0.66 -23.73 -0.85
C ALA A 107 1.31 -24.74 0.13
N VAL A 108 2.60 -25.04 -0.04
CA VAL A 108 3.35 -25.97 0.82
C VAL A 108 3.92 -25.28 2.06
N TYR A 109 4.41 -24.05 1.94
CA TYR A 109 5.21 -23.39 2.98
C TYR A 109 4.49 -22.26 3.74
N HIS A 110 3.39 -21.68 3.22
CA HIS A 110 2.66 -20.64 3.95
C HIS A 110 1.65 -21.22 4.93
N SER A 111 1.45 -20.52 6.05
CA SER A 111 0.32 -20.75 6.94
C SER A 111 -0.98 -20.22 6.33
N LYS A 112 -2.13 -20.71 6.80
CA LYS A 112 -3.45 -20.34 6.25
C LYS A 112 -3.77 -18.84 6.35
N ASP A 113 -3.27 -18.19 7.40
CA ASP A 113 -3.43 -16.77 7.68
C ASP A 113 -2.54 -15.88 6.81
N ILE A 114 -1.41 -16.38 6.32
CA ILE A 114 -0.50 -15.62 5.43
C ILE A 114 -0.70 -16.00 3.96
N LEU A 115 -1.31 -17.15 3.66
CA LEU A 115 -1.55 -17.62 2.29
C LEU A 115 -2.22 -16.59 1.37
N PRO A 116 -3.18 -15.74 1.81
CA PRO A 116 -3.74 -14.73 0.91
C PRO A 116 -2.72 -13.66 0.47
N GLU A 117 -1.58 -13.51 1.15
CA GLU A 117 -0.47 -12.68 0.66
C GLU A 117 0.11 -13.21 -0.65
N ALA A 118 0.17 -14.54 -0.81
CA ALA A 118 0.68 -15.18 -2.01
C ALA A 118 -0.21 -14.93 -3.24
N LEU A 119 -1.49 -14.62 -3.04
CA LEU A 119 -2.38 -14.19 -4.13
C LEU A 119 -1.97 -12.84 -4.72
N LEU A 120 -1.27 -12.01 -3.93
CA LEU A 120 -0.93 -10.64 -4.28
C LEU A 120 0.50 -10.50 -4.80
N GLU A 121 1.29 -11.56 -4.92
CA GLU A 121 2.70 -11.50 -5.36
C GLU A 121 2.85 -10.79 -6.72
N ASP A 122 1.97 -11.10 -7.67
CA ASP A 122 1.93 -10.48 -9.00
C ASP A 122 1.11 -9.18 -9.05
N ALA A 123 0.46 -8.80 -7.94
CA ALA A 123 -0.32 -7.57 -7.85
C ALA A 123 0.62 -6.36 -7.71
N SER A 124 0.22 -5.26 -8.34
CA SER A 124 0.94 -3.99 -8.28
C SER A 124 0.04 -2.87 -7.81
N PHE A 125 0.57 -1.98 -6.96
CA PHE A 125 -0.19 -0.86 -6.38
C PHE A 125 0.42 0.50 -6.78
N ILE A 126 0.88 0.57 -8.03
CA ILE A 126 1.60 1.72 -8.61
C ILE A 126 0.75 2.58 -9.56
N SER A 127 -0.56 2.30 -9.64
CA SER A 127 -1.51 3.17 -10.32
C SER A 127 -2.93 3.02 -9.79
N GLU A 128 -3.77 4.03 -9.99
CA GLU A 128 -5.22 4.02 -9.74
C GLU A 128 -5.84 2.76 -10.35
N ALA A 129 -5.57 2.52 -11.64
CA ALA A 129 -6.14 1.38 -12.35
C ALA A 129 -5.74 0.03 -11.72
N ASN A 130 -4.47 -0.14 -11.34
CA ASN A 130 -4.02 -1.38 -10.73
C ASN A 130 -4.58 -1.58 -9.33
N ILE A 131 -4.67 -0.52 -8.52
CA ILE A 131 -5.24 -0.57 -7.18
C ILE A 131 -6.70 -0.99 -7.24
N LEU A 132 -7.51 -0.30 -8.07
CA LEU A 132 -8.94 -0.58 -8.22
C LEU A 132 -9.21 -2.00 -8.74
N GLU A 133 -8.47 -2.43 -9.77
CA GLU A 133 -8.66 -3.77 -10.34
C GLU A 133 -8.20 -4.88 -9.40
N THR A 134 -7.11 -4.65 -8.66
CA THR A 134 -6.62 -5.62 -7.67
C THR A 134 -7.63 -5.81 -6.54
N ILE A 135 -8.12 -4.71 -5.95
CA ILE A 135 -9.16 -4.76 -4.92
C ILE A 135 -10.37 -5.56 -5.44
N LYS A 136 -10.91 -5.16 -6.59
CA LYS A 136 -12.07 -5.83 -7.19
C LYS A 136 -11.82 -7.31 -7.49
N THR A 137 -10.65 -7.65 -8.04
CA THR A 137 -10.31 -9.03 -8.43
C THR A 137 -10.27 -9.97 -7.24
N PHE A 138 -9.70 -9.51 -6.12
CA PHE A 138 -9.51 -10.36 -4.96
C PHE A 138 -10.70 -10.31 -4.00
N THR A 139 -11.28 -9.13 -3.74
CA THR A 139 -12.35 -8.99 -2.73
C THR A 139 -13.75 -8.90 -3.32
N GLY A 140 -13.88 -8.69 -4.64
CA GLY A 140 -15.17 -8.40 -5.27
C GLY A 140 -15.70 -6.98 -5.02
N LEU A 141 -15.06 -6.20 -4.15
CA LEU A 141 -15.47 -4.84 -3.82
C LEU A 141 -15.19 -3.91 -5.00
N LYS A 142 -16.23 -3.22 -5.48
CA LYS A 142 -16.14 -2.30 -6.61
C LYS A 142 -16.29 -0.87 -6.14
N ILE A 143 -15.18 -0.15 -6.10
CA ILE A 143 -15.16 1.30 -5.86
C ILE A 143 -15.74 1.99 -7.10
N ASP A 144 -16.90 2.60 -6.95
CA ASP A 144 -17.57 3.30 -8.04
C ASP A 144 -16.96 4.69 -8.25
N ARG A 145 -16.43 4.94 -9.44
CA ARG A 145 -15.75 6.20 -9.77
C ARG A 145 -16.63 7.44 -9.59
N GLN A 146 -17.94 7.32 -9.79
CA GLN A 146 -18.89 8.44 -9.68
C GLN A 146 -19.29 8.71 -8.23
N LYS A 147 -19.40 7.65 -7.42
CA LYS A 147 -19.81 7.76 -6.01
C LYS A 147 -18.63 8.06 -5.07
N ALA A 148 -17.46 7.51 -5.37
CA ALA A 148 -16.25 7.63 -4.55
C ALA A 148 -15.26 8.68 -5.11
N ALA A 149 -15.76 9.87 -5.44
CA ALA A 149 -14.97 10.90 -6.12
C ALA A 149 -13.71 11.34 -5.32
N SER A 150 -13.77 11.32 -3.99
CA SER A 150 -12.62 11.63 -3.11
C SER A 150 -11.51 10.59 -3.25
N VAL A 151 -11.87 9.30 -3.22
CA VAL A 151 -10.95 8.17 -3.43
C VAL A 151 -10.27 8.27 -4.79
N ILE A 152 -11.05 8.51 -5.85
CA ILE A 152 -10.50 8.66 -7.21
C ILE A 152 -9.54 9.85 -7.28
N SER A 153 -9.91 10.99 -6.72
CA SER A 153 -9.04 12.18 -6.68
C SER A 153 -7.72 11.92 -5.94
N ALA A 154 -7.76 11.18 -4.83
CA ALA A 154 -6.56 10.79 -4.08
C ALA A 154 -5.66 9.86 -4.92
N LEU A 155 -6.23 8.84 -5.55
CA LEU A 155 -5.49 7.90 -6.39
C LEU A 155 -4.86 8.59 -7.62
N GLN A 156 -5.55 9.53 -8.25
CA GLN A 156 -5.01 10.30 -9.39
C GLN A 156 -3.80 11.16 -9.01
N LYS A 157 -3.79 11.74 -7.81
CA LYS A 157 -2.61 12.46 -7.30
C LYS A 157 -1.47 11.49 -7.02
N TYR A 158 -1.79 10.32 -6.47
CA TYR A 158 -0.79 9.29 -6.20
C TYR A 158 -0.16 8.68 -7.46
N ASP A 159 -0.89 8.62 -8.58
CA ASP A 159 -0.33 8.22 -9.88
C ASP A 159 0.86 9.07 -10.31
N GLN A 160 0.82 10.37 -9.99
CA GLN A 160 1.92 11.30 -10.26
C GLN A 160 3.16 10.92 -9.44
N ILE A 161 2.98 10.59 -8.16
CA ILE A 161 4.04 10.14 -7.26
C ILE A 161 4.62 8.81 -7.75
N CYS A 162 3.79 7.90 -8.24
CA CYS A 162 4.24 6.64 -8.84
C CYS A 162 5.10 6.88 -10.10
N GLN A 163 4.85 7.95 -10.88
CA GLN A 163 5.75 8.33 -11.96
C GLN A 163 7.10 8.83 -11.45
N LEU A 164 7.13 9.58 -10.34
CA LEU A 164 8.37 10.02 -9.72
C LEU A 164 9.18 8.83 -9.16
N ARG A 165 8.51 7.88 -8.50
CA ARG A 165 9.11 6.61 -8.05
C ARG A 165 9.79 5.90 -9.22
N HIS A 166 9.14 5.84 -10.39
CA HIS A 166 9.70 5.22 -11.58
C HIS A 166 11.00 5.92 -12.03
N CYS A 167 11.06 7.27 -11.98
CA CYS A 167 12.29 8.02 -12.28
C CYS A 167 13.44 7.65 -11.35
N ILE A 168 13.18 7.61 -10.04
CA ILE A 168 14.20 7.32 -9.02
C ILE A 168 14.74 5.90 -9.18
N VAL A 169 13.85 4.91 -9.29
CA VAL A 169 14.23 3.48 -9.30
C VAL A 169 14.91 3.07 -10.61
N HIS A 170 14.37 3.48 -11.77
CA HIS A 170 14.78 2.90 -13.05
C HIS A 170 15.79 3.75 -13.83
N ARG A 171 16.03 4.99 -13.41
CA ARG A 171 16.93 5.92 -14.13
C ARG A 171 17.82 6.73 -13.21
N SER A 172 18.07 6.25 -11.99
CA SER A 172 18.88 6.95 -10.98
C SER A 172 18.42 8.40 -10.77
N GLY A 173 17.11 8.65 -10.84
CA GLY A 173 16.51 9.96 -10.68
C GLY A 173 16.39 10.79 -11.97
N LEU A 174 16.86 10.34 -13.13
CA LEU A 174 16.74 11.09 -14.39
C LEU A 174 15.31 11.02 -14.96
N PHE A 175 14.78 12.18 -15.33
CA PHE A 175 13.43 12.32 -15.84
C PHE A 175 13.31 11.85 -17.30
N GLY A 176 12.52 10.81 -17.54
CA GLY A 176 12.38 10.20 -18.87
C GLY A 176 11.14 10.62 -19.65
N THR A 177 11.19 10.40 -20.97
CA THR A 177 10.09 10.74 -21.89
C THR A 177 8.80 10.02 -21.55
N LYS A 178 8.86 8.74 -21.10
CA LYS A 178 7.66 8.01 -20.67
C LYS A 178 6.98 8.65 -19.46
N ASN A 179 7.75 9.16 -18.50
CA ASN A 179 7.25 9.89 -17.34
C ASN A 179 6.67 11.24 -17.77
N ALA A 180 7.39 11.96 -18.64
CA ALA A 180 6.94 13.24 -19.19
C ALA A 180 5.59 13.14 -19.92
N ILE A 181 5.38 12.08 -20.71
CA ILE A 181 4.09 11.84 -21.39
C ILE A 181 2.95 11.71 -20.38
N LYS A 182 3.16 10.97 -19.28
CA LYS A 182 2.14 10.75 -18.25
C LYS A 182 1.88 11.98 -17.36
N LEU A 183 2.89 12.79 -17.09
CA LEU A 183 2.77 14.02 -16.30
C LEU A 183 2.40 15.26 -17.14
N GLY A 184 2.42 15.13 -18.48
CA GLY A 184 2.15 16.20 -19.44
C GLY A 184 3.43 16.73 -20.09
N LEU A 185 3.73 16.25 -21.31
CA LEU A 185 5.00 16.50 -22.01
C LEU A 185 5.23 17.98 -22.33
N GLU A 186 4.18 18.71 -22.70
CA GLU A 186 4.28 20.12 -23.10
C GLU A 186 4.95 20.98 -22.01
N LYS A 187 4.61 20.73 -20.75
CA LYS A 187 5.18 21.46 -19.61
C LYS A 187 6.51 20.87 -19.14
N HIS A 188 6.73 19.57 -19.34
CA HIS A 188 7.84 18.85 -18.73
C HIS A 188 9.01 18.54 -19.68
N HIS A 189 8.91 18.81 -20.98
CA HIS A 189 9.97 18.48 -21.96
C HIS A 189 11.31 19.16 -21.63
N LEU A 190 11.30 20.34 -21.01
CA LEU A 190 12.50 21.06 -20.58
C LEU A 190 13.29 20.34 -19.47
N PHE A 191 12.70 19.32 -18.84
CA PHE A 191 13.32 18.56 -17.75
C PHE A 191 13.78 17.16 -18.18
N LEU A 192 13.65 16.79 -19.45
CA LEU A 192 14.14 15.49 -19.94
C LEU A 192 15.63 15.32 -19.65
N GLU A 193 16.00 14.15 -19.15
CA GLU A 193 17.36 13.80 -18.72
C GLU A 193 17.93 14.65 -17.57
N LYS A 194 17.12 15.49 -16.92
CA LYS A 194 17.51 16.20 -15.70
C LYS A 194 17.21 15.35 -14.46
N PRO A 195 18.02 15.46 -13.40
CA PRO A 195 17.75 14.76 -12.15
C PRO A 195 16.54 15.33 -11.44
N ILE A 196 15.76 14.46 -10.81
CA ILE A 196 14.70 14.85 -9.88
C ILE A 196 15.32 15.49 -8.64
N ILE A 197 14.74 16.60 -8.22
CA ILE A 197 15.07 17.29 -6.97
C ILE A 197 13.76 17.50 -6.22
N ILE A 198 13.62 16.85 -5.07
CA ILE A 198 12.45 16.94 -4.22
C ILE A 198 12.82 17.84 -3.03
N SER A 199 12.13 18.97 -2.88
CA SER A 199 12.33 19.86 -1.73
C SER A 199 11.69 19.29 -0.47
N TYR A 200 11.97 19.91 0.68
CA TYR A 200 11.33 19.54 1.94
C TYR A 200 9.80 19.67 1.88
N GLU A 201 9.29 20.75 1.30
CA GLU A 201 7.85 20.99 1.14
C GLU A 201 7.21 19.97 0.20
N ALA A 202 7.93 19.61 -0.87
CA ALA A 202 7.47 18.62 -1.82
C ALA A 202 7.37 17.22 -1.18
N ILE A 203 8.35 16.80 -0.37
CA ILE A 203 8.29 15.50 0.30
C ILE A 203 7.17 15.44 1.35
N GLN A 204 6.90 16.53 2.07
CA GLN A 204 5.73 16.61 2.96
C GLN A 204 4.42 16.47 2.18
N SER A 205 4.31 17.15 1.03
CA SER A 205 3.14 17.05 0.16
C SER A 205 2.93 15.62 -0.38
N ILE A 206 4.02 14.95 -0.76
CA ILE A 206 4.03 13.55 -1.18
C ILE A 206 3.54 12.64 -0.04
N ALA A 207 4.03 12.84 1.17
CA ALA A 207 3.59 12.10 2.36
C ALA A 207 2.08 12.30 2.61
N SER A 208 1.58 13.53 2.49
CA SER A 208 0.15 13.83 2.63
C SER A 208 -0.72 13.17 1.55
N VAL A 209 -0.27 13.14 0.29
CA VAL A 209 -1.00 12.44 -0.78
C VAL A 209 -1.08 10.94 -0.50
N CYS A 210 0.03 10.31 -0.08
CA CYS A 210 0.04 8.89 0.29
C CYS A 210 -0.89 8.61 1.49
N ASP A 211 -0.87 9.49 2.49
CA ASP A 211 -1.74 9.41 3.67
C ASP A 211 -3.22 9.51 3.31
N ASN A 212 -3.57 10.42 2.40
CA ASN A 212 -4.94 10.56 1.91
C ASN A 212 -5.40 9.31 1.15
N VAL A 213 -4.56 8.72 0.29
CA VAL A 213 -4.92 7.45 -0.39
C VAL A 213 -5.25 6.37 0.61
N VAL A 214 -4.42 6.18 1.65
CA VAL A 214 -4.65 5.14 2.65
C VAL A 214 -5.96 5.38 3.41
N LYS A 215 -6.22 6.61 3.85
CA LYS A 215 -7.45 6.97 4.57
C LYS A 215 -8.71 6.81 3.72
N GLU A 216 -8.69 7.35 2.50
CA GLU A 216 -9.81 7.27 1.57
C GLU A 216 -10.12 5.81 1.20
N LEU A 217 -9.09 4.98 0.94
CA LEU A 217 -9.29 3.56 0.71
C LEU A 217 -9.79 2.82 1.96
N ASN A 218 -9.29 3.17 3.16
CA ASN A 218 -9.74 2.58 4.42
C ASN A 218 -11.24 2.78 4.61
N ASP A 219 -11.70 4.01 4.45
CA ASP A 219 -13.10 4.37 4.70
C ASP A 219 -14.02 3.81 3.62
N GLU A 220 -13.64 3.91 2.34
CA GLU A 220 -14.45 3.38 1.23
C GLU A 220 -14.57 1.86 1.28
N LEU A 221 -13.47 1.13 1.53
CA LEU A 221 -13.53 -0.33 1.63
C LEU A 221 -14.34 -0.79 2.84
N PHE A 222 -14.28 -0.05 3.95
CA PHE A 222 -15.11 -0.32 5.11
C PHE A 222 -16.59 -0.16 4.78
N ASN A 223 -16.98 0.96 4.13
CA ASN A 223 -18.36 1.22 3.73
C ASN A 223 -18.89 0.12 2.79
N LEU A 224 -18.13 -0.24 1.76
CA LEU A 224 -18.52 -1.28 0.81
C LEU A 224 -18.67 -2.66 1.47
N LEU A 225 -17.86 -2.95 2.49
CA LEU A 225 -18.03 -4.18 3.27
C LEU A 225 -19.26 -4.13 4.17
N LEU A 226 -19.52 -2.98 4.81
CA LEU A 226 -20.72 -2.80 5.63
C LEU A 226 -21.99 -2.99 4.80
N ASP A 227 -22.04 -2.42 3.59
CA ASP A 227 -23.12 -2.64 2.63
C ASP A 227 -23.33 -4.13 2.33
N GLY A 228 -22.23 -4.85 2.09
CA GLY A 228 -22.28 -6.29 1.83
C GLY A 228 -22.80 -7.10 3.03
N ILE A 229 -22.28 -6.85 4.24
CA ILE A 229 -22.65 -7.64 5.41
C ILE A 229 -24.05 -7.30 5.95
N ALA A 230 -24.60 -6.14 5.61
CA ALA A 230 -25.97 -5.77 5.95
C ALA A 230 -26.99 -6.80 5.43
N GLU A 231 -26.71 -7.38 4.26
CA GLU A 231 -27.56 -8.40 3.64
C GLU A 231 -27.15 -9.85 4.00
N GLN A 232 -25.93 -10.06 4.52
CA GLN A 232 -25.42 -11.40 4.83
C GLN A 232 -25.89 -11.97 6.17
N TYR A 233 -26.31 -11.13 7.11
CA TYR A 233 -26.61 -11.51 8.48
C TYR A 233 -27.93 -10.94 8.98
N ASP A 234 -28.57 -11.67 9.89
CA ASP A 234 -29.77 -11.22 10.60
C ASP A 234 -29.36 -10.33 11.79
N TRP A 235 -29.27 -9.02 11.55
CA TRP A 235 -28.91 -8.03 12.56
C TRP A 235 -30.05 -7.77 13.54
N THR A 236 -29.71 -7.70 14.84
CA THR A 236 -30.69 -7.55 15.93
C THR A 236 -30.79 -6.14 16.49
N GLY A 237 -29.98 -5.19 16.00
CA GLY A 237 -29.87 -3.82 16.52
C GLY A 237 -29.20 -3.71 17.91
N ASP A 238 -28.95 -4.84 18.58
CA ASP A 238 -28.26 -4.90 19.86
C ASP A 238 -26.80 -5.32 19.66
N LEU A 239 -25.89 -4.35 19.85
CA LEU A 239 -24.45 -4.60 19.75
C LEU A 239 -24.01 -5.77 20.61
N ARG A 240 -24.63 -6.05 21.77
CA ARG A 240 -24.21 -7.17 22.63
C ARG A 240 -24.38 -8.52 21.94
N LYS A 241 -25.42 -8.67 21.12
CA LYS A 241 -25.71 -9.89 20.36
C LYS A 241 -24.89 -9.93 19.06
N ASP A 242 -24.78 -8.77 18.41
CA ASP A 242 -24.21 -8.67 17.07
C ASP A 242 -22.68 -8.47 17.10
N LYS A 243 -22.10 -8.22 18.28
CA LYS A 243 -20.67 -7.90 18.47
C LYS A 243 -19.76 -8.89 17.78
N LYS A 244 -20.07 -10.19 17.88
CA LYS A 244 -19.24 -11.28 17.34
C LYS A 244 -19.15 -11.22 15.81
N MET A 245 -20.18 -10.72 15.16
CA MET A 245 -20.26 -10.58 13.71
C MET A 245 -19.69 -9.24 13.26
N PHE A 246 -20.04 -8.14 13.94
CA PHE A 246 -19.66 -6.79 13.52
C PHE A 246 -18.20 -6.42 13.88
N SER A 247 -17.73 -6.79 15.06
CA SER A 247 -16.41 -6.34 15.55
C SER A 247 -15.26 -6.75 14.65
N PRO A 248 -15.19 -8.00 14.11
CA PRO A 248 -14.12 -8.39 13.21
C PRO A 248 -13.98 -7.46 11.99
N TYR A 249 -15.08 -6.93 11.43
CA TYR A 249 -15.03 -5.97 10.33
C TYR A 249 -14.55 -4.61 10.82
N PHE A 250 -15.11 -4.10 11.91
CA PHE A 250 -14.67 -2.83 12.51
C PHE A 250 -13.18 -2.82 12.87
N GLU A 251 -12.67 -3.91 13.42
CA GLU A 251 -11.28 -4.02 13.89
C GLU A 251 -10.24 -3.97 12.77
N ILE A 252 -10.61 -4.37 11.55
CA ILE A 252 -9.73 -4.28 10.40
C ILE A 252 -9.48 -2.81 10.02
N PHE A 253 -10.48 -1.94 10.14
CA PHE A 253 -10.43 -0.56 9.62
C PHE A 253 -10.25 0.51 10.70
N TYR A 254 -10.34 0.13 11.97
CA TYR A 254 -10.25 1.05 13.10
C TYR A 254 -8.89 1.75 13.17
N SER A 255 -8.89 3.08 13.19
CA SER A 255 -7.69 3.91 13.38
C SER A 255 -7.59 4.38 14.83
N SER A 256 -6.60 3.85 15.57
CA SER A 256 -6.35 4.26 16.97
C SER A 256 -5.84 5.70 17.09
N ILE A 257 -5.20 6.21 16.03
CA ILE A 257 -4.73 7.60 15.97
C ILE A 257 -5.89 8.58 15.78
N ALA A 258 -6.87 8.24 14.93
CA ALA A 258 -8.03 9.10 14.71
C ALA A 258 -9.01 9.04 15.89
N ASN A 259 -9.15 7.87 16.50
CA ASN A 259 -10.18 7.59 17.50
C ASN A 259 -9.56 6.95 18.75
N PRO A 260 -9.22 7.69 19.81
CA PRO A 260 -8.50 7.14 20.96
C PRO A 260 -9.34 6.15 21.80
N ASN A 261 -10.67 6.19 21.70
CA ASN A 261 -11.57 5.31 22.46
C ASN A 261 -12.26 4.27 21.55
N LYS A 262 -11.60 3.13 21.33
CA LYS A 262 -12.11 2.02 20.51
C LYS A 262 -13.51 1.56 20.88
N THR A 263 -13.81 1.46 22.17
CA THR A 263 -15.10 0.91 22.65
C THR A 263 -16.25 1.87 22.36
N GLU A 264 -16.02 3.16 22.53
CA GLU A 264 -17.01 4.18 22.21
C GLU A 264 -17.21 4.29 20.69
N GLU A 265 -16.12 4.25 19.93
CA GLU A 265 -16.18 4.33 18.47
C GLU A 265 -16.89 3.13 17.84
N LEU A 266 -16.63 1.92 18.34
CA LEU A 266 -17.37 0.72 17.95
C LEU A 266 -18.88 0.88 18.17
N LYS A 267 -19.30 1.45 19.31
CA LYS A 267 -20.72 1.69 19.61
C LYS A 267 -21.33 2.70 18.66
N LYS A 268 -20.63 3.82 18.40
CA LYS A 268 -21.09 4.86 17.48
C LYS A 268 -21.24 4.32 16.06
N CYS A 269 -20.21 3.62 15.57
CA CYS A 269 -20.19 3.02 14.24
C CYS A 269 -21.33 2.00 14.07
N TYR A 270 -21.49 1.08 15.02
CA TYR A 270 -22.56 0.09 14.95
C TYR A 270 -23.96 0.72 15.04
N HIS A 271 -24.14 1.76 15.86
CA HIS A 271 -25.40 2.50 15.90
C HIS A 271 -25.73 3.19 14.57
N ALA A 272 -24.73 3.83 13.95
CA ALA A 272 -24.88 4.44 12.63
C ALA A 272 -25.20 3.41 11.54
N PHE A 273 -24.55 2.24 11.58
CA PHE A 273 -24.85 1.10 10.71
C PHE A 273 -26.30 0.64 10.85
N CYS A 274 -26.78 0.41 12.08
CA CYS A 274 -28.17 0.00 12.31
C CYS A 274 -29.17 1.08 11.88
N GLN A 275 -28.88 2.34 12.13
CA GLN A 275 -29.72 3.46 11.72
C GLN A 275 -29.82 3.55 10.19
N HIS A 276 -28.71 3.35 9.48
CA HIS A 276 -28.66 3.41 8.01
C HIS A 276 -29.52 2.33 7.36
N PHE A 277 -29.43 1.08 7.83
CA PHE A 277 -30.14 -0.07 7.26
C PHE A 277 -31.51 -0.34 7.92
N GLY A 278 -31.89 0.41 8.95
CA GLY A 278 -33.18 0.29 9.63
C GLY A 278 -33.31 -0.92 10.55
N PHE A 279 -32.19 -1.42 11.09
CA PHE A 279 -32.20 -2.48 12.10
C PHE A 279 -32.66 -1.92 13.45
N LYS A 280 -33.61 -2.60 14.09
CA LYS A 280 -34.27 -2.17 15.33
C LYS A 280 -33.59 -2.71 16.57
#